data_AF-A0A2D4SID1-F1
#
_entry.id   AF-A0A2D4SID1-F1
#
_cell.length_a   1.000
_cell.length_b   1.000
_cell.length_c   1.000
_cell.angle_alpha   90.00
_cell.angle_beta   90.00
_cell.angle_gamma   90.00
#
_symmetry.space_group_name_H-M   'P 1'
#
loop_
_entity.id
_entity.type
_entity.pdbx_description
1 polymer ?
#
loop_
_entity_poly.entity_id
_entity_poly.type
_entity_poly.pdbx_seq_one_letter_code
_entity_poly.pdbx_strand_id
1 'polypeptide(L)'
;MVKQYETPADLLGQEGVTLGPTDWVEMKQDRVNMFADATDDHQWIHVDETKAKDGPFGGTIAHGYLTLSLANKFLPQLIEVKQMSMGVNYGVGMARFPNAVKVGARIRAIGEFI
;
A
#
# COMPACT_ATOMS: atom_id res chain seq x y z
N MET A 1 -3.43 5.21 -16.81
CA MET A 1 -4.84 5.01 -17.19
C MET A 1 -5.25 3.65 -16.63
N VAL A 2 -6.40 3.57 -15.96
CA VAL A 2 -6.91 2.31 -15.37
C VAL A 2 -7.16 1.29 -16.47
N LYS A 3 -6.73 0.04 -16.30
CA LYS A 3 -7.06 -1.06 -17.23
C LYS A 3 -8.44 -1.61 -16.90
N GLN A 4 -9.29 -1.76 -17.90
CA GLN A 4 -10.67 -2.21 -17.73
C GLN A 4 -10.87 -3.58 -18.36
N TYR A 5 -11.57 -4.44 -17.63
CA TYR A 5 -11.95 -5.80 -18.02
C TYR A 5 -13.43 -6.00 -17.73
N GLU A 6 -14.14 -6.74 -18.58
CA GLU A 6 -15.58 -6.94 -18.39
C GLU A 6 -15.85 -8.01 -17.36
N THR A 7 -15.13 -9.13 -17.44
CA THR A 7 -15.30 -10.29 -16.57
C THR A 7 -13.97 -10.71 -15.93
N PRO A 8 -14.00 -11.46 -14.81
CA PRO A 8 -12.78 -12.03 -14.24
C PRO A 8 -12.01 -12.95 -15.20
N ALA A 9 -12.69 -13.58 -16.17
CA ALA A 9 -12.05 -14.44 -17.15
C ALA A 9 -11.13 -13.66 -18.11
N ASP A 10 -11.39 -12.36 -18.31
CA ASP A 10 -10.59 -11.50 -19.19
C ASP A 10 -9.19 -11.18 -18.60
N LEU A 11 -8.95 -11.54 -17.34
CA LEU A 11 -7.64 -11.43 -16.69
C LEU A 11 -6.68 -12.54 -17.11
N LEU A 12 -7.19 -13.67 -17.60
CA LEU A 12 -6.37 -14.78 -18.05
C LEU A 12 -5.59 -14.38 -19.31
N GLY A 13 -4.28 -14.68 -19.37
CA GLY A 13 -3.45 -14.31 -20.51
C GLY A 13 -2.93 -12.86 -20.48
N GLN A 14 -3.10 -12.15 -19.37
CA GLN A 14 -2.60 -10.77 -19.19
C GLN A 14 -1.20 -10.70 -18.56
N GLU A 15 -0.52 -11.83 -18.38
CA GLU A 15 0.79 -11.90 -17.75
C GLU A 15 1.79 -10.95 -18.45
N GLY A 16 2.58 -10.22 -17.66
CA GLY A 16 3.53 -9.22 -18.14
C GLY A 16 2.93 -7.84 -18.45
N VAL A 17 1.61 -7.66 -18.38
CA VAL A 17 0.99 -6.34 -18.55
C VAL A 17 1.30 -5.46 -17.34
N THR A 18 2.03 -4.37 -17.57
CA THR A 18 2.31 -3.35 -16.55
C THR A 18 1.11 -2.42 -16.31
N LEU A 19 0.91 -2.05 -15.04
CA LEU A 19 -0.18 -1.20 -14.55
C LEU A 19 0.38 0.05 -13.86
N GLY A 20 -0.38 1.15 -13.97
CA GLY A 20 -0.10 2.40 -13.26
C GLY A 20 0.83 3.36 -14.01
N PRO A 21 1.49 4.30 -13.31
CA PRO A 21 1.43 4.49 -11.85
C PRO A 21 0.07 4.99 -11.36
N THR A 22 -0.24 4.74 -10.09
CA THR A 22 -1.36 5.36 -9.38
C THR A 22 -1.08 6.82 -9.04
N ASP A 23 -2.10 7.51 -8.54
CA ASP A 23 -1.93 8.81 -7.91
C ASP A 23 -1.06 8.72 -6.66
N TRP A 24 -0.41 9.84 -6.34
CA TRP A 24 0.37 9.98 -5.12
C TRP A 24 -0.53 10.01 -3.88
N VAL A 25 -0.12 9.30 -2.84
CA VAL A 25 -0.73 9.33 -1.51
C VAL A 25 0.32 9.78 -0.51
N GLU A 26 0.02 10.84 0.23
CA GLU A 26 0.82 11.28 1.36
C GLU A 26 0.61 10.35 2.57
N MET A 27 1.72 9.97 3.21
CA MET A 27 1.71 9.19 4.44
C MET A 27 1.60 10.12 5.65
N LYS A 28 0.38 10.30 6.16
CA LYS A 28 0.08 11.19 7.29
C LYS A 28 0.22 10.46 8.63
N GLN A 29 0.62 11.19 9.67
CA GLN A 29 0.76 10.66 11.02
C GLN A 29 -0.53 10.03 11.54
N ASP A 30 -1.69 10.67 11.32
CA ASP A 30 -2.99 10.13 11.76
C ASP A 30 -3.27 8.74 11.20
N ARG A 31 -2.89 8.46 9.95
CA ARG A 31 -3.06 7.12 9.37
C ARG A 31 -2.15 6.10 10.05
N VAL A 32 -0.91 6.49 10.37
CA VAL A 32 0.05 5.63 11.09
C VAL A 32 -0.49 5.34 12.48
N ASN A 33 -1.00 6.35 13.19
CA ASN A 33 -1.59 6.20 14.52
C ASN A 33 -2.83 5.29 14.49
N MET A 34 -3.76 5.52 13.55
CA MET A 34 -4.94 4.66 13.40
C MET A 34 -4.57 3.21 13.07
N PHE A 35 -3.50 2.98 12.31
CA PHE A 35 -3.03 1.63 12.05
C PHE A 35 -2.43 1.00 13.31
N ALA A 36 -1.66 1.76 14.09
CA ALA A 36 -1.18 1.30 15.39
C ALA A 36 -2.33 0.89 16.31
N ASP A 37 -3.40 1.70 16.39
CA ASP A 37 -4.59 1.40 17.20
C ASP A 37 -5.34 0.16 16.69
N ALA A 38 -5.34 -0.07 15.38
CA ALA A 38 -6.01 -1.23 14.78
C ALA A 38 -5.22 -2.54 14.95
N THR A 39 -3.91 -2.47 15.18
CA THR A 39 -3.03 -3.66 15.23
C THR A 39 -2.26 -3.82 16.54
N ASP A 40 -2.47 -2.92 17.51
CA ASP A 40 -1.73 -2.82 18.78
C ASP A 40 -0.20 -2.68 18.61
N ASP A 41 0.25 -2.17 17.46
CA ASP A 41 1.67 -1.89 17.19
C ASP A 41 1.97 -0.42 17.42
N HIS A 42 2.11 -0.06 18.69
CA HIS A 42 2.49 1.28 19.15
C HIS A 42 4.00 1.44 19.33
N GLN A 43 4.82 0.72 18.57
CA GLN A 43 6.27 0.91 18.63
C GLN A 43 6.63 2.37 18.37
N TRP A 44 7.48 2.95 19.23
CA TRP A 44 7.74 4.40 19.28
C TRP A 44 8.18 5.02 17.94
N ILE A 45 8.85 4.27 17.06
CA ILE A 45 9.27 4.76 15.74
C ILE A 45 8.08 5.09 14.82
N HIS A 46 6.86 4.64 15.16
CA HIS A 46 5.64 4.88 14.40
C HIS A 46 4.81 6.02 14.99
N VAL A 47 4.70 6.10 16.33
CA VAL A 47 3.67 6.91 17.01
C VAL A 47 4.22 8.03 17.90
N ASP A 48 5.50 7.99 18.31
CA ASP A 48 6.09 9.00 19.19
C ASP A 48 7.01 9.94 18.38
N GLU A 49 6.44 11.06 17.89
CA GLU A 49 7.17 12.03 17.08
C GLU A 49 8.38 12.65 17.81
N THR A 50 8.28 12.85 19.13
CA THR A 50 9.36 13.45 19.91
C THR A 50 10.54 12.51 19.99
N LYS A 51 10.28 11.25 20.35
CA LYS A 51 11.32 10.23 20.46
C LYS A 51 11.86 9.81 19.10
N ALA A 52 11.00 9.71 18.08
CA ALA A 52 11.38 9.33 16.72
C ALA A 52 12.31 10.34 16.04
N LYS A 53 12.19 11.63 16.38
CA LYS A 53 13.03 12.71 15.84
C LYS A 53 14.52 12.48 16.05
N ASP A 54 14.92 12.01 17.23
CA ASP A 54 16.32 11.72 17.56
C ASP A 54 16.71 10.26 17.24
N GLY A 55 15.78 9.49 16.66
CA GLY A 55 15.96 8.11 16.27
C GLY A 55 16.65 7.94 14.90
N PRO A 56 16.87 6.69 14.47
CA PRO A 56 17.65 6.37 13.27
C PRO A 56 17.02 6.87 11.96
N PHE A 57 15.73 7.21 11.96
CA PHE A 57 15.01 7.70 10.77
C PHE A 57 14.83 9.23 10.74
N GLY A 58 15.16 9.92 11.84
CA GLY A 58 15.01 11.38 11.97
C GLY A 58 13.55 11.85 12.01
N GLY A 59 12.63 11.01 12.48
CA GLY A 59 11.18 11.22 12.47
C GLY A 59 10.42 9.89 12.45
N THR A 60 9.10 9.96 12.59
CA THR A 60 8.23 8.78 12.52
C THR A 60 8.21 8.18 11.12
N ILE A 61 8.06 6.86 11.07
CA ILE A 61 7.92 6.10 9.84
C ILE A 61 6.62 5.30 9.88
N ALA A 62 6.01 5.04 8.73
CA ALA A 62 4.87 4.14 8.66
C ALA A 62 5.26 2.69 8.99
N HIS A 63 4.30 1.92 9.51
CA HIS A 63 4.44 0.47 9.60
C HIS A 63 4.64 -0.13 8.20
N GLY A 64 5.50 -1.14 8.11
CA GLY A 64 5.65 -1.91 6.86
C GLY A 64 4.32 -2.53 6.43
N TYR A 65 3.57 -3.10 7.38
CA TYR A 65 2.26 -3.69 7.12
C TYR A 65 1.19 -2.66 6.74
N LEU A 66 1.25 -1.43 7.26
CA LEU A 66 0.43 -0.34 6.74
C LEU A 66 0.74 -0.09 5.27
N THR A 67 2.01 0.02 4.89
CA THR A 67 2.41 0.23 3.50
C THR A 67 1.93 -0.90 2.59
N LEU A 68 2.05 -2.16 3.02
CA LEU A 68 1.53 -3.33 2.29
C LEU A 68 0.01 -3.28 2.14
N SER A 69 -0.72 -2.93 3.21
CA SER A 69 -2.20 -2.87 3.18
C SER A 69 -2.75 -1.87 2.17
N LEU A 70 -1.97 -0.83 1.81
CA LEU A 70 -2.36 0.16 0.81
C LEU A 70 -2.41 -0.40 -0.62
N ALA A 71 -1.92 -1.62 -0.87
CA ALA A 71 -2.14 -2.31 -2.13
C ALA A 71 -3.63 -2.29 -2.55
N ASN A 72 -4.55 -2.55 -1.61
CA ASN A 72 -5.99 -2.50 -1.87
C ASN A 72 -6.54 -1.09 -2.10
N LYS A 73 -5.88 -0.05 -1.56
CA LYS A 73 -6.22 1.34 -1.90
C LYS A 73 -5.80 1.68 -3.34
N PHE A 74 -4.69 1.12 -3.80
CA PHE A 74 -4.13 1.39 -5.11
C PHE A 74 -4.78 0.56 -6.23
N LEU A 75 -5.23 -0.66 -5.94
CA LEU A 75 -5.74 -1.60 -6.93
C LEU A 75 -6.84 -1.01 -7.84
N PRO A 76 -7.86 -0.28 -7.34
CA PRO A 76 -8.89 0.31 -8.21
C PRO A 76 -8.38 1.41 -9.15
N GLN A 77 -7.19 1.96 -8.91
CA GLN A 77 -6.53 2.93 -9.80
C GLN A 77 -5.64 2.25 -10.86
N LEU A 78 -5.41 0.95 -10.72
CA LEU A 78 -4.61 0.14 -11.63
C LEU A 78 -5.52 -0.67 -12.56
N ILE A 79 -6.55 -1.30 -11.99
CA ILE A 79 -7.43 -2.24 -12.66
C ILE A 79 -8.89 -2.08 -12.21
N GLU A 80 -9.81 -2.23 -13.14
CA GLU A 80 -11.26 -2.32 -12.92
C GLU A 80 -11.79 -3.58 -13.63
N VAL A 81 -12.54 -4.41 -12.90
CA VAL A 81 -13.24 -5.59 -13.43
C VAL A 81 -14.73 -5.42 -13.13
N LYS A 82 -15.56 -5.28 -14.17
CA LYS A 82 -16.96 -4.86 -13.98
C LYS A 82 -17.86 -5.96 -13.40
N GLN A 83 -17.89 -7.13 -14.01
CA GLN A 83 -18.76 -8.25 -13.60
C GLN A 83 -18.13 -9.09 -12.48
N MET A 84 -17.70 -8.40 -11.41
CA MET A 84 -17.08 -9.00 -10.23
C MET A 84 -17.92 -8.67 -9.00
N SER A 85 -18.33 -9.70 -8.25
CA SER A 85 -19.14 -9.52 -7.04
C SER A 85 -18.32 -8.99 -5.86
N MET A 86 -17.15 -9.58 -5.63
CA MET A 86 -16.21 -9.18 -4.58
C MET A 86 -14.81 -9.69 -4.87
N GLY A 87 -13.81 -9.01 -4.29
CA GLY A 87 -12.41 -9.46 -4.27
C GLY A 87 -11.97 -9.77 -2.86
N VAL A 88 -11.20 -10.84 -2.69
CA VAL A 88 -10.62 -11.23 -1.41
C VAL A 88 -9.11 -11.34 -1.61
N ASN A 89 -8.34 -10.78 -0.67
CA ASN A 89 -6.91 -11.00 -0.63
C ASN A 89 -6.65 -12.47 -0.30
N TYR A 90 -6.20 -13.25 -1.27
CA TYR A 90 -5.84 -14.66 -1.04
C TYR A 90 -4.59 -14.78 -0.15
N GLY A 91 -3.58 -13.96 -0.43
CA GLY A 91 -2.34 -13.94 0.33
C GLY A 91 -1.27 -13.10 -0.36
N VAL A 92 -0.09 -13.12 0.24
CA VAL A 92 1.10 -12.45 -0.29
C VAL A 92 2.22 -13.49 -0.35
N GLY A 93 2.78 -13.70 -1.54
CA GLY A 93 3.89 -14.63 -1.73
C GLY A 93 5.18 -14.11 -1.08
N MET A 94 5.76 -13.06 -1.65
CA MET A 94 6.96 -12.41 -1.11
C MET A 94 6.72 -10.91 -0.89
N ALA A 95 6.90 -10.45 0.34
CA ALA A 95 6.94 -9.03 0.69
C ALA A 95 8.32 -8.64 1.20
N ARG A 96 8.82 -7.48 0.77
CA ARG A 96 10.07 -6.87 1.23
C ARG A 96 9.84 -5.36 1.42
N PHE A 97 10.50 -4.78 2.41
CA PHE A 97 10.44 -3.35 2.71
C PHE A 97 11.86 -2.76 2.71
N PRO A 98 12.46 -2.52 1.52
CA PRO A 98 13.87 -2.12 1.42
C PRO A 98 14.16 -0.76 2.05
N ASN A 99 13.16 0.12 2.10
CA ASN A 99 13.28 1.47 2.65
C ASN A 99 12.08 1.78 3.55
N ALA A 100 12.33 2.46 4.65
CA ALA A 100 11.27 2.98 5.52
C ALA A 100 10.53 4.15 4.84
N VAL A 101 9.20 4.18 4.98
CA VAL A 101 8.38 5.29 4.50
C VAL A 101 8.25 6.31 5.62
N LYS A 102 8.93 7.45 5.51
CA LYS A 102 8.81 8.55 6.49
C LYS A 102 7.41 9.17 6.44
N VAL A 103 6.91 9.58 7.61
CA VAL A 103 5.70 10.41 7.67
C VAL A 103 5.96 11.74 6.93
N GLY A 104 4.96 12.20 6.18
CA GLY A 104 5.05 13.32 5.23
C GLY A 104 5.59 12.93 3.85
N ALA A 105 6.14 11.73 3.66
CA ALA A 105 6.50 11.25 2.33
C ALA A 105 5.25 10.94 1.49
N ARG A 106 5.42 10.94 0.17
CA ARG A 106 4.39 10.48 -0.77
C ARG A 106 4.81 9.16 -1.39
N ILE A 107 3.85 8.24 -1.51
CA ILE A 107 4.03 6.94 -2.16
C ILE A 107 2.97 6.74 -3.25
N ARG A 108 3.28 5.90 -4.24
CA ARG A 108 2.36 5.46 -5.29
C ARG A 108 2.72 4.04 -5.71
N ALA A 109 1.81 3.33 -6.34
CA ALA A 109 2.04 1.97 -6.81
C ALA A 109 2.18 1.90 -8.33
N ILE A 110 2.96 0.92 -8.76
CA ILE A 110 2.90 0.31 -10.09
C ILE A 110 2.61 -1.18 -9.87
N GLY A 111 2.05 -1.85 -10.87
CA GLY A 111 1.77 -3.28 -10.81
C GLY A 111 2.15 -3.98 -12.11
N GLU A 112 2.16 -5.30 -12.06
CA GLU A 112 2.32 -6.18 -13.22
C GLU A 112 1.48 -7.42 -12.93
N PHE A 113 0.78 -7.94 -13.95
CA PHE A 113 0.17 -9.25 -13.86
C PHE A 113 1.26 -10.32 -13.94
N ILE A 114 1.27 -11.24 -12.98
CA ILE A 114 2.22 -12.37 -12.89
C ILE A 114 1.51 -13.67 -13.20
#